data_AF-A0A5E4P5Z9-F1
#
_entry.id   AF-A0A5E4P5Z9-F1
#
_cell.length_a   1.000
_cell.length_b   1.000
_cell.length_c   1.000
_cell.angle_alpha   90.00
_cell.angle_beta   90.00
_cell.angle_gamma   90.00
#
_symmetry.space_group_name_H-M   'P 1'
#
loop_
_entity.id
_entity.type
_entity.pdbx_description
1 polymer ?
#
loop_
_entity_poly.entity_id
_entity_poly.type
_entity_poly.pdbx_seq_one_letter_code
_entity_poly.pdbx_strand_id
1 'polypeptide(L)' 'MPSGILVVVSVAEAKAAKAARNLAGVDVCTPKSLSVSLLAPGCAPGRLTVYSEGALKEVANL' A
#
# COMPACT_ATOMS: atom_id res chain seq x y z
N MET A 1 17.27 -0.44 2.23
CA MET A 1 16.63 -0.78 0.95
C MET A 1 15.83 0.43 0.48
N PRO A 2 15.80 0.76 -0.82
CA PRO A 2 15.00 1.88 -1.31
C PRO A 2 13.51 1.60 -1.08
N SER A 3 12.83 2.45 -0.32
CA SER A 3 11.38 2.43 -0.13
C SER A 3 10.73 3.30 -1.20
N GLY A 4 10.15 2.66 -2.21
CA GLY A 4 9.39 3.32 -3.27
C GLY A 4 7.93 3.54 -2.89
N ILE A 5 7.05 3.40 -3.86
CA ILE A 5 5.61 3.64 -3.71
C ILE A 5 4.95 2.53 -2.88
N LEU A 6 3.99 2.88 -2.04
CA LEU A 6 3.07 1.94 -1.40
C LEU A 6 1.76 1.86 -2.20
N VAL A 7 1.32 0.67 -2.55
CA VAL A 7 0.05 0.45 -3.26
C VAL A 7 -0.93 -0.27 -2.34
N VAL A 8 -2.08 0.36 -2.08
CA VAL A 8 -3.14 -0.19 -1.25
C VAL A 8 -4.30 -0.63 -2.13
N VAL A 9 -4.58 -1.93 -2.13
CA VAL A 9 -5.64 -2.57 -2.92
C VAL A 9 -6.73 -3.09 -2.01
N SER A 10 -7.98 -3.04 -2.44
CA SER A 10 -9.11 -3.58 -1.66
C SER A 10 -9.01 -5.10 -1.48
N VAL A 11 -8.51 -5.81 -2.50
CA VAL A 11 -8.40 -7.27 -2.52
C VAL A 11 -6.97 -7.69 -2.85
N ALA A 12 -6.41 -8.61 -2.07
CA ALA A 12 -5.02 -9.07 -2.21
C ALA A 12 -4.75 -9.78 -3.54
N GLU A 13 -5.74 -10.48 -4.09
CA GLU A 13 -5.64 -11.23 -5.35
C GLU A 13 -5.89 -10.37 -6.60
N ALA A 14 -6.12 -9.07 -6.44
CA ALA A 14 -6.34 -8.17 -7.56
C ALA A 14 -5.17 -8.25 -8.57
N LYS A 15 -5.49 -8.19 -9.87
CA LYS A 15 -4.47 -8.19 -10.94
C LYS A 15 -3.43 -7.09 -10.74
N ALA A 16 -3.88 -5.92 -10.28
CA ALA A 16 -3.01 -4.79 -9.93
C ALA A 16 -2.00 -5.14 -8.80
N ALA A 17 -2.43 -5.88 -7.78
CA ALA A 17 -1.57 -6.31 -6.68
C ALA A 17 -0.46 -7.26 -7.17
N LYS A 18 -0.83 -8.22 -8.03
CA LYS A 18 0.11 -9.15 -8.65
C LYS A 18 1.12 -8.44 -9.56
N ALA A 19 0.68 -7.44 -10.30
CA ALA A 19 1.58 -6.64 -11.15
C ALA A 19 2.53 -5.77 -10.32
N ALA A 20 2.01 -5.08 -9.31
CA ALA A 20 2.78 -4.14 -8.49
C ALA A 20 3.83 -4.81 -7.60
N ARG A 21 3.56 -6.02 -7.06
CA ARG A 21 4.48 -6.68 -6.12
C ARG A 21 5.83 -7.09 -6.72
N ASN A 22 5.95 -7.13 -8.04
CA ASN A 22 7.19 -7.50 -8.73
C ASN A 22 8.10 -6.30 -9.00
N LEU A 23 7.65 -5.08 -8.69
CA LEU A 23 8.43 -3.86 -8.89
C LEU A 23 9.33 -3.62 -7.67
N ALA A 24 10.62 -3.41 -7.91
CA ALA A 24 11.60 -3.18 -6.85
C ALA A 24 11.25 -1.92 -6.03
N GLY A 25 11.25 -2.06 -4.70
CA GLY A 25 10.93 -0.98 -3.77
C GLY A 25 9.43 -0.67 -3.63
N VAL A 26 8.55 -1.36 -4.35
CA VAL A 26 7.10 -1.21 -4.19
C VAL A 26 6.58 -2.22 -3.18
N ASP A 27 5.81 -1.71 -2.23
CA ASP A 27 5.06 -2.54 -1.29
C ASP A 27 3.58 -2.55 -1.68
N VAL A 28 2.92 -3.69 -1.46
CA VAL A 28 1.49 -3.85 -1.71
C VAL A 28 0.81 -4.37 -0.45
N CYS A 29 -0.27 -3.71 -0.02
CA CYS A 29 -1.06 -4.17 1.12
C CYS A 29 -2.57 -3.96 0.90
N THR A 30 -3.36 -4.56 1.77
CA THR A 30 -4.81 -4.31 1.87
C THR A 30 -5.08 -3.33 3.02
N PRO A 31 -6.26 -2.68 3.06
CA PRO A 31 -6.65 -1.79 4.17
C PRO A 31 -6.48 -2.46 5.54
N LYS A 32 -6.86 -3.75 5.64
CA LYS A 32 -6.76 -4.53 6.88
C LYS A 32 -5.33 -4.84 7.32
N SER A 33 -4.38 -4.84 6.39
CA SER A 33 -2.96 -5.14 6.66
C SER A 33 -2.09 -3.87 6.67
N LEU A 34 -2.70 -2.69 6.57
CA LEU A 34 -1.99 -1.41 6.57
C LEU A 34 -1.39 -1.15 7.95
N SER A 35 -0.11 -0.78 8.00
CA SER A 35 0.61 -0.52 9.25
C SER A 35 1.49 0.73 9.15
N VAL A 36 1.86 1.28 10.31
CA VAL A 36 2.71 2.47 10.41
C VAL A 36 4.08 2.24 9.75
N SER A 37 4.64 1.04 9.89
CA SER A 37 5.93 0.69 9.26
C SER A 37 5.89 0.74 7.73
N LEU A 38 4.73 0.48 7.12
CA LEU A 38 4.55 0.60 5.67
C LEU A 38 4.38 2.06 5.23
N LEU A 39 3.67 2.88 6.02
CA LEU A 39 3.41 4.29 5.74
C LEU A 39 4.60 5.22 6.05
N ALA A 40 5.42 4.84 7.04
CA ALA A 40 6.55 5.61 7.53
C ALA A 40 7.78 4.70 7.76
N PRO A 41 8.37 4.14 6.69
CA PRO A 41 9.56 3.31 6.81
C PRO A 41 10.72 4.12 7.41
N GLY A 42 11.35 3.58 8.45
CA GLY A 42 12.45 4.26 9.14
C GLY A 42 12.04 5.51 9.94
N CYS A 43 10.78 5.57 10.39
CA CYS A 43 10.23 6.72 11.14
C CYS A 43 10.19 8.03 10.35
N ALA A 44 10.20 7.96 9.01
CA ALA A 44 10.04 9.11 8.13
C ALA A 44 8.58 9.19 7.63
N PRO A 45 7.77 10.17 8.07
CA PRO A 45 6.39 10.29 7.64
C PRO A 45 6.29 10.78 6.19
N GLY A 46 5.18 10.44 5.52
CA GLY A 46 4.88 10.96 4.18
C GLY A 46 5.43 10.11 3.04
N ARG A 47 5.10 8.81 3.04
CA ARG A 47 5.36 7.92 1.90
C ARG A 47 4.33 8.11 0.79
N LEU A 48 4.78 8.20 -0.46
CA LEU A 48 3.88 8.22 -1.62
C LEU A 48 3.05 6.93 -1.67
N THR A 49 1.75 7.07 -1.49
CA THR A 49 0.81 5.96 -1.36
C THR A 49 -0.32 6.09 -2.37
N VAL A 50 -0.59 5.02 -3.12
CA VAL A 50 -1.68 4.93 -4.11
C VAL A 50 -2.76 4.01 -3.56
N TYR A 51 -3.98 4.52 -3.46
CA TYR A 51 -5.13 3.74 -3.01
C TYR A 51 -6.02 3.40 -4.20
N SER A 52 -6.51 2.15 -4.27
CA SER A 52 -7.69 1.88 -5.08
C SER A 52 -8.91 2.55 -4.45
N GLU A 53 -9.91 2.92 -5.26
CA GLU A 53 -11.13 3.57 -4.74
C GLU A 53 -11.82 2.73 -3.65
N GLY A 54 -11.86 1.41 -3.82
CA GLY A 54 -12.41 0.51 -2.80
C GLY A 54 -11.60 0.51 -1.51
N ALA A 55 -10.26 0.48 -1.62
CA ALA A 55 -9.38 0.55 -0.46
C ALA A 55 -9.52 1.88 0.28
N LEU A 56 -9.63 2.99 -0.44
CA LEU A 56 -9.79 4.31 0.16
C LEU A 56 -11.11 4.42 0.93
N LYS A 57 -12.20 3.88 0.38
CA LYS A 57 -13.51 3.82 1.06
C LYS A 57 -13.46 2.96 2.32
N GLU A 58 -12.77 1.83 2.29
CA GLU A 58 -12.58 0.99 3.48
C GLU A 58 -11.79 1.71 4.56
N VAL A 59 -10.69 2.40 4.20
CA VAL A 59 -9.89 3.20 5.14
C VAL A 59 -10.67 4.38 5.70
N ALA A 60 -11.54 5.01 4.92
CA ALA A 60 -12.39 6.10 5.40
C ALA A 60 -13.49 5.66 6.37
N ASN A 61 -13.84 4.37 6.37
CA ASN A 61 -14.88 3.79 7.23
C ASN A 61 -14.30 2.94 8.39
N LEU A 62 -12.96 2.92 8.53
CA LEU A 62 -12.23 2.29 9.64
C LEU A 62 -12.19 3.23 10.85
#